data_AF-A0A2V7S070-F1
#
_entry.id   AF-A0A2V7S070-F1
#
_cell.length_a   1.000
_cell.length_b   1.000
_cell.length_c   1.000
_cell.angle_alpha   90.00
_cell.angle_beta   90.00
_cell.angle_gamma   90.00
#
_symmetry.space_group_name_H-M   'P 1'
#
loop_
_entity.id
_entity.type
_entity.pdbx_description
1 polymer ?
#
loop_
_entity_poly.entity_id
_entity_poly.type
_entity_poly.pdbx_seq_one_letter_code
_entity_poly.pdbx_strand_id
1 'polypeptide(L)'
;MRRRMRRLGSALVVLTLASCKVVRDAFSAHPNAAGHAAGQTLTVERLADLAGRASEVPLGPEALTGLTTVYLDYAVFAGELARGRNLDDSALVLAAGWPSAAQLKWQHFQDRLRAARPPLTPAQTDSAYQAGTVRLFQHILISIPANAAPNVEQQKKRQATGILRQAAAQPGVGFARLAQRYSEDPGTKSQGGYLAAVRRGRFVPAFDTAAWQLAPGGLSAVVRSPFGYHIIRRPPLAEVRDSFRVDIENDLVTQLDSLHLDSLSRLRRLEVEAGAPALVRWTMEHLGAAGTDRRTLATYQGGAGAFRVHDLARWILAIDPKQARGLASAGDDQLKRFVRILTQRELQLQQADSAGVQLTSEDWRQIKVDHDSGLTILRNFLGLSAQLFKDSAATEKARMQLAMSHVNAYLDHVFLNRSARFFPVPPFLATTLRGADWSINEAGVARALTRAQAIRIRADSGRVEPGKGLRLAPGPAPVPGPGDSVAGKPRR
;
A
#
# COMPACT_ATOMS: atom_id res chain seq x y z
N MET A 1 -37.52 73.66 22.81
CA MET A 1 -37.35 72.93 21.53
C MET A 1 -35.89 73.02 21.08
N ARG A 2 -35.10 71.94 21.17
CA ARG A 2 -33.98 71.58 20.28
C ARG A 2 -33.41 70.22 20.70
N ARG A 3 -33.44 69.29 19.74
CA ARG A 3 -33.15 67.85 19.86
C ARG A 3 -31.66 67.60 20.07
N ARG A 4 -31.32 66.65 20.96
CA ARG A 4 -30.00 66.03 21.07
C ARG A 4 -29.77 65.04 19.93
N MET A 5 -28.57 65.10 19.36
CA MET A 5 -28.01 64.18 18.38
C MET A 5 -27.97 62.73 18.91
N ARG A 6 -28.40 61.78 18.08
CA ARG A 6 -28.01 60.36 18.17
C ARG A 6 -27.27 60.01 16.87
N ARG A 7 -26.01 59.60 17.01
CA ARG A 7 -25.17 59.05 15.94
C ARG A 7 -25.64 57.62 15.64
N LEU A 8 -26.04 57.34 14.40
CA LEU A 8 -26.04 55.99 13.84
C LEU A 8 -24.67 55.74 13.22
N GLY A 9 -23.91 54.79 13.77
CA GLY A 9 -22.74 54.20 13.12
C GLY A 9 -23.13 52.84 12.57
N SER A 10 -23.09 52.72 11.25
CA SER A 10 -23.39 51.50 10.48
C SER A 10 -22.37 50.41 10.80
N ALA A 11 -22.83 49.26 11.29
CA ALA A 11 -22.01 48.05 11.38
C ALA A 11 -21.96 47.37 10.01
N LEU A 12 -20.82 47.52 9.32
CA LEU A 12 -20.51 46.79 8.10
C LEU A 12 -20.27 45.32 8.47
N VAL A 13 -21.22 44.45 8.16
CA VAL A 13 -21.04 42.99 8.29
C VAL A 13 -20.09 42.54 7.19
N VAL A 14 -18.86 42.20 7.58
CA VAL A 14 -17.88 41.53 6.72
C VAL A 14 -18.36 40.09 6.51
N LEU A 15 -19.03 39.82 5.39
CA LEU A 15 -19.21 38.45 4.91
C LEU A 15 -17.85 37.92 4.47
N THR A 16 -17.33 36.95 5.21
CA THR A 16 -16.21 36.13 4.79
C THR A 16 -16.59 35.39 3.51
N LEU A 17 -15.79 35.57 2.46
CA LEU A 17 -15.95 34.89 1.17
C LEU A 17 -15.75 33.38 1.37
N ALA A 18 -16.84 32.67 1.60
CA ALA A 18 -16.90 31.23 1.35
C ALA A 18 -16.56 31.00 -0.13
N SER A 19 -15.66 30.06 -0.41
CA SER A 19 -15.24 29.73 -1.77
C SER A 19 -16.46 29.45 -2.65
N CYS A 20 -16.44 29.92 -3.91
CA CYS A 20 -17.57 29.78 -4.85
C CYS A 20 -18.03 28.32 -5.06
N LYS A 21 -17.23 27.31 -4.68
CA LYS A 21 -17.60 25.89 -4.67
C LYS A 21 -18.61 25.55 -3.56
N VAL A 22 -18.39 26.04 -2.33
CA VAL A 22 -19.28 25.78 -1.18
C VAL A 22 -20.67 26.35 -1.40
N VAL A 23 -20.77 27.53 -2.02
CA VAL A 23 -22.06 28.14 -2.35
C VAL A 23 -22.75 27.36 -3.48
N ARG A 24 -22.01 26.91 -4.51
CA ARG A 24 -22.58 26.11 -5.60
C ARG A 24 -23.08 24.73 -5.14
N ASP A 25 -22.38 24.10 -4.20
CA ASP A 25 -22.75 22.79 -3.65
C ASP A 25 -23.91 22.87 -2.64
N ALA A 26 -24.09 24.01 -1.97
CA ALA A 26 -25.26 24.28 -1.12
C ALA A 26 -26.58 24.34 -1.93
N PHE A 27 -26.52 24.61 -3.23
CA PHE A 27 -27.65 24.65 -4.16
C PHE A 27 -27.72 23.42 -5.09
N SER A 28 -27.10 22.29 -4.73
CA SER A 28 -27.21 21.06 -5.53
C SER A 28 -28.69 20.62 -5.67
N ALA A 29 -29.10 20.21 -6.88
CA ALA A 29 -30.48 19.82 -7.19
C ALA A 29 -31.01 18.61 -6.39
N HIS A 30 -30.13 17.91 -5.64
CA HIS A 30 -30.44 16.70 -4.88
C HIS A 30 -29.85 16.78 -3.45
N PRO A 31 -30.47 17.57 -2.54
CA PRO A 31 -29.94 17.80 -1.19
C PRO A 31 -29.87 16.53 -0.33
N ASN A 32 -30.56 15.45 -0.73
CA ASN A 32 -30.59 14.19 0.00
C ASN A 32 -29.67 13.11 -0.58
N ALA A 33 -28.87 13.43 -1.60
CA ALA A 33 -27.94 12.48 -2.22
C ALA A 33 -26.52 12.63 -1.67
N ALA A 34 -25.87 11.51 -1.35
CA ALA A 34 -24.44 11.42 -1.07
C ALA A 34 -23.62 11.03 -2.32
N GLY A 35 -24.25 10.39 -3.30
CA GLY A 35 -23.62 10.10 -4.59
C GLY A 35 -24.57 9.40 -5.57
N HIS A 36 -24.15 9.34 -6.83
CA HIS A 36 -24.90 8.76 -7.94
C HIS A 36 -24.02 7.83 -8.76
N ALA A 37 -24.57 6.70 -9.21
CA ALA A 37 -23.91 5.82 -10.17
C ALA A 37 -24.90 4.79 -10.76
N ALA A 38 -24.74 4.43 -12.03
CA ALA A 38 -25.59 3.48 -12.75
C ALA A 38 -27.11 3.77 -12.64
N GLY A 39 -27.49 5.05 -12.58
CA GLY A 39 -28.87 5.51 -12.35
C GLY A 39 -29.40 5.28 -10.92
N GLN A 40 -28.53 4.92 -9.97
CA GLN A 40 -28.84 4.74 -8.56
C GLN A 40 -28.35 5.92 -7.73
N THR A 41 -29.11 6.24 -6.67
CA THR A 41 -28.76 7.29 -5.71
C THR A 41 -28.44 6.66 -4.36
N LEU A 42 -27.23 6.89 -3.86
CA LEU A 42 -26.94 6.71 -2.45
C LEU A 42 -27.48 7.92 -1.69
N THR A 43 -28.44 7.70 -0.79
CA THR A 43 -29.00 8.79 0.02
C THR A 43 -28.11 9.11 1.21
N VAL A 44 -28.20 10.36 1.68
CA VAL A 44 -27.57 10.82 2.93
C VAL A 44 -27.98 9.93 4.10
N GLU A 45 -29.25 9.54 4.15
CA GLU A 45 -29.79 8.69 5.21
C GLU A 45 -29.18 7.29 5.18
N ARG A 46 -29.13 6.64 4.01
CA ARG A 46 -28.55 5.31 3.88
C ARG A 46 -27.06 5.29 4.24
N LEU A 47 -26.30 6.28 3.77
CA LEU A 47 -24.89 6.42 4.12
C LEU A 47 -24.69 6.65 5.62
N ALA A 48 -25.51 7.52 6.23
CA ALA A 48 -25.46 7.79 7.66
C ALA A 48 -25.79 6.54 8.49
N ASP A 49 -26.75 5.74 8.05
CA ASP A 49 -27.15 4.50 8.72
C ASP A 49 -26.02 3.46 8.71
N LEU A 50 -25.44 3.21 7.52
CA LEU A 50 -24.29 2.31 7.36
C LEU A 50 -23.11 2.73 8.24
N ALA A 51 -22.71 4.01 8.21
CA ALA A 51 -21.57 4.49 8.99
C ALA A 51 -21.85 4.60 10.50
N GLY A 52 -23.05 5.06 10.86
CA GLY A 52 -23.41 5.35 12.24
C GLY A 52 -23.56 4.10 13.09
N ARG A 53 -24.15 3.04 12.50
CA ARG A 53 -24.40 1.76 13.20
C ARG A 53 -23.22 0.79 13.15
N ALA A 54 -22.40 0.82 12.10
CA ALA A 54 -21.23 -0.03 11.99
C ALA A 54 -20.07 0.51 12.82
N SER A 55 -19.86 0.01 14.05
CA SER A 55 -18.89 0.59 14.99
C SER A 55 -17.45 0.58 14.49
N GLU A 56 -17.10 -0.35 13.59
CA GLU A 56 -15.79 -0.48 12.95
C GLU A 56 -15.49 0.60 11.90
N VAL A 57 -16.52 1.26 11.36
CA VAL A 57 -16.34 2.37 10.42
C VAL A 57 -15.94 3.62 11.20
N PRO A 58 -14.77 4.21 10.92
CA PRO A 58 -14.38 5.49 11.51
C PRO A 58 -15.34 6.59 11.05
N LEU A 59 -15.74 7.47 11.97
CA LEU A 59 -16.57 8.63 11.63
C LEU A 59 -15.67 9.82 11.29
N GLY A 60 -15.25 9.88 10.02
CA GLY A 60 -14.49 10.99 9.47
C GLY A 60 -14.83 11.22 7.99
N PRO A 61 -14.50 12.40 7.43
CA PRO A 61 -14.80 12.73 6.03
C PRO A 61 -14.24 11.72 5.03
N GLU A 62 -12.99 11.30 5.22
CA GLU A 62 -12.30 10.32 4.36
C GLU A 62 -12.98 8.95 4.40
N ALA A 63 -13.34 8.48 5.59
CA ALA A 63 -13.98 7.18 5.78
C ALA A 63 -15.36 7.12 5.13
N LEU A 64 -16.17 8.18 5.24
CA LEU A 64 -17.49 8.24 4.60
C LEU A 64 -17.38 8.44 3.08
N THR A 65 -16.37 9.17 2.60
CA THR A 65 -16.09 9.27 1.16
C THR A 65 -15.69 7.90 0.59
N GLY A 66 -14.86 7.15 1.33
CA GLY A 66 -14.52 5.76 1.00
C GLY A 66 -15.73 4.85 0.99
N LEU A 67 -16.59 4.92 2.02
CA LEU A 67 -17.81 4.11 2.10
C LEU A 67 -18.80 4.45 0.97
N THR A 68 -18.92 5.74 0.61
CA THR A 68 -19.68 6.19 -0.55
C THR A 68 -19.15 5.55 -1.82
N THR A 69 -17.83 5.61 -2.04
CA THR A 69 -17.16 5.00 -3.21
C THR A 69 -17.45 3.49 -3.29
N VAL A 70 -17.29 2.77 -2.17
CA VAL A 70 -17.58 1.34 -2.07
C VAL A 70 -19.02 1.03 -2.48
N TYR A 71 -19.99 1.77 -1.94
CA TYR A 71 -21.40 1.57 -2.29
C TYR A 71 -21.66 1.80 -3.79
N LEU A 72 -21.15 2.92 -4.33
CA LEU A 72 -21.34 3.26 -5.74
C LEU A 72 -20.66 2.26 -6.67
N ASP A 73 -19.50 1.73 -6.30
CA ASP A 73 -18.81 0.72 -7.09
C ASP A 73 -19.60 -0.60 -7.15
N TYR A 74 -20.27 -1.01 -6.05
CA TYR A 74 -21.23 -2.11 -6.10
C TYR A 74 -22.45 -1.79 -6.97
N ALA A 75 -22.97 -0.57 -6.92
CA ALA A 75 -24.11 -0.17 -7.74
C ALA A 75 -23.78 -0.22 -9.23
N VAL A 76 -22.58 0.21 -9.61
CA VAL A 76 -22.05 0.07 -10.97
C VAL A 76 -21.95 -1.41 -11.35
N PHE A 77 -21.27 -2.22 -10.55
CA PHE A 77 -21.08 -3.65 -10.83
C PHE A 77 -22.41 -4.40 -11.01
N ALA A 78 -23.32 -4.24 -10.04
CA ALA A 78 -24.64 -4.86 -10.05
C ALA A 78 -25.50 -4.35 -11.22
N GLY A 79 -25.37 -3.07 -11.54
CA GLY A 79 -26.07 -2.45 -12.66
C GLY A 79 -25.65 -2.99 -14.02
N GLU A 80 -24.36 -3.21 -14.24
CA GLU A 80 -23.86 -3.80 -15.48
C GLU A 80 -24.34 -5.26 -15.65
N LEU A 81 -24.39 -6.03 -14.56
CA LEU A 81 -24.99 -7.37 -14.57
C LEU A 81 -26.49 -7.33 -14.88
N ALA A 82 -27.24 -6.40 -14.29
CA ALA A 82 -28.67 -6.23 -14.52
C ALA A 82 -29.00 -5.84 -15.97
N ARG A 83 -28.09 -5.11 -16.63
CA ARG A 83 -28.15 -4.76 -18.06
C ARG A 83 -27.75 -5.92 -18.99
N GLY A 84 -27.22 -7.01 -18.43
CA GLY A 84 -26.75 -8.16 -19.21
C GLY A 84 -25.41 -7.91 -19.92
N ARG A 85 -24.60 -6.95 -19.45
CA ARG A 85 -23.26 -6.74 -20.01
C ARG A 85 -22.42 -7.98 -19.78
N ASN A 86 -21.76 -8.44 -20.84
CA ASN A 86 -20.73 -9.45 -20.73
C ASN A 86 -19.51 -8.84 -20.01
N LEU A 87 -19.23 -9.30 -18.80
CA LEU A 87 -18.06 -8.84 -18.03
C LEU A 87 -16.79 -9.65 -18.30
N ASP A 88 -16.86 -10.62 -19.21
CA ASP A 88 -15.76 -11.55 -19.53
C ASP A 88 -15.07 -11.19 -20.86
N ASP A 89 -15.45 -10.07 -21.49
CA ASP A 89 -14.85 -9.60 -22.73
C ASP A 89 -13.37 -9.22 -22.55
N SER A 90 -12.56 -9.49 -23.57
CA SER A 90 -11.10 -9.34 -23.45
C SER A 90 -10.64 -7.90 -23.22
N ALA A 91 -11.38 -6.89 -23.69
CA ALA A 91 -11.01 -5.50 -23.48
C ALA A 91 -11.22 -5.09 -22.01
N LEU A 92 -12.34 -5.50 -21.41
CA LEU A 92 -12.59 -5.30 -19.99
C LEU A 92 -11.60 -6.07 -19.12
N VAL A 93 -11.32 -7.34 -19.44
CA VAL A 93 -10.33 -8.16 -18.71
C VAL A 93 -8.96 -7.49 -18.71
N LEU A 94 -8.50 -6.96 -19.86
CA LEU A 94 -7.23 -6.23 -19.94
C LEU A 94 -7.26 -4.91 -19.15
N ALA A 95 -8.37 -4.17 -19.19
CA ALA A 95 -8.51 -2.90 -18.48
C ALA A 95 -8.54 -3.11 -16.95
N ALA A 96 -9.32 -4.08 -16.48
CA ALA A 96 -9.38 -4.48 -15.08
C ALA A 96 -8.06 -5.12 -14.60
N GLY A 97 -7.39 -5.87 -15.47
CA GLY A 97 -6.09 -6.51 -15.22
C GLY A 97 -4.88 -5.61 -15.51
N TRP A 98 -5.07 -4.31 -15.74
CA TRP A 98 -3.99 -3.43 -16.19
C TRP A 98 -2.73 -3.46 -15.32
N PRO A 99 -2.79 -3.47 -13.97
CA PRO A 99 -1.57 -3.53 -13.16
C PRO A 99 -0.70 -4.74 -13.48
N SER A 100 -1.32 -5.92 -13.58
CA SER A 100 -0.64 -7.16 -13.94
C SER A 100 -0.13 -7.11 -15.38
N ALA A 101 -0.97 -6.66 -16.32
CA ALA A 101 -0.59 -6.52 -17.72
C ALA A 101 0.61 -5.57 -17.92
N ALA A 102 0.58 -4.39 -17.29
CA ALA A 102 1.65 -3.40 -17.35
C ALA A 102 2.94 -3.94 -16.72
N GLN A 103 2.84 -4.63 -15.58
CA GLN A 103 4.00 -5.27 -14.94
C GLN A 103 4.63 -6.34 -15.84
N LEU A 104 3.82 -7.23 -16.43
CA LEU A 104 4.30 -8.30 -17.30
C LEU A 104 4.91 -7.75 -18.59
N LYS A 105 4.28 -6.76 -19.24
CA LYS A 105 4.87 -6.08 -20.41
C LYS A 105 6.21 -5.43 -20.07
N TRP A 106 6.31 -4.79 -18.91
CA TRP A 106 7.58 -4.23 -18.46
C TRP A 106 8.64 -5.32 -18.22
N GLN A 107 8.28 -6.44 -17.58
CA GLN A 107 9.18 -7.57 -17.37
C GLN A 107 9.69 -8.13 -18.70
N HIS A 108 8.79 -8.43 -19.64
CA HIS A 108 9.15 -8.92 -20.98
C HIS A 108 10.05 -7.96 -21.75
N PHE A 109 9.81 -6.65 -21.62
CA PHE A 109 10.69 -5.64 -22.21
C PHE A 109 12.10 -5.72 -21.61
N GLN A 110 12.21 -5.80 -20.28
CA GLN A 110 13.49 -5.93 -19.60
C GLN A 110 14.21 -7.24 -19.94
N ASP A 111 13.47 -8.35 -20.03
CA ASP A 111 14.02 -9.64 -20.45
C ASP A 111 14.54 -9.59 -21.88
N ARG A 112 13.82 -8.93 -22.79
CA ARG A 112 14.29 -8.71 -24.17
C ARG A 112 15.56 -7.87 -24.20
N LEU A 113 15.63 -6.80 -23.42
CA LEU A 113 16.83 -5.96 -23.31
C LEU A 113 18.02 -6.74 -22.73
N ARG A 114 17.78 -7.63 -21.75
CA ARG A 114 18.81 -8.53 -21.20
C ARG A 114 19.25 -9.58 -22.20
N ALA A 115 18.33 -10.27 -22.86
CA ALA A 115 18.62 -11.32 -23.82
C ALA A 115 19.36 -10.80 -25.07
N ALA A 116 19.17 -9.53 -25.43
CA ALA A 116 19.92 -8.89 -26.50
C ALA A 116 21.38 -8.57 -26.13
N ARG A 117 21.76 -8.66 -24.85
CA ARG A 117 23.14 -8.42 -24.40
C ARG A 117 23.95 -9.71 -24.49
N PRO A 118 25.10 -9.72 -25.21
CA PRO A 118 25.97 -10.89 -25.22
C PRO A 118 26.54 -11.13 -23.81
N PRO A 119 26.68 -12.40 -23.38
CA PRO A 119 27.33 -12.72 -22.11
C PRO A 119 28.80 -12.30 -22.16
N LEU A 120 29.39 -12.09 -20.97
CA LEU A 120 30.82 -11.77 -20.88
C LEU A 120 31.64 -12.96 -21.37
N THR A 121 32.60 -12.66 -22.25
CA THR A 121 33.60 -13.64 -22.67
C THR A 121 34.48 -14.07 -21.50
N PRO A 122 35.10 -15.27 -21.53
CA PRO A 122 36.03 -15.69 -20.48
C PRO A 122 37.14 -14.67 -20.21
N ALA A 123 37.67 -14.01 -21.25
CA ALA A 123 38.68 -12.96 -21.12
C ALA A 123 38.17 -11.71 -20.39
N GLN A 124 36.92 -11.30 -20.65
CA GLN A 124 36.29 -10.19 -19.92
C GLN A 124 36.02 -10.56 -18.46
N THR A 125 35.58 -11.78 -18.18
CA THR A 125 35.42 -12.28 -16.81
C THR A 125 36.76 -12.28 -16.06
N ASP A 126 37.83 -12.73 -16.72
CA ASP A 126 39.19 -12.76 -16.15
C ASP A 126 39.70 -11.36 -15.84
N SER A 127 39.55 -10.44 -16.80
CA SER A 127 39.92 -9.04 -16.62
C SER A 127 39.14 -8.39 -15.47
N ALA A 128 37.83 -8.64 -15.36
CA ALA A 128 37.01 -8.10 -14.27
C ALA A 128 37.44 -8.65 -12.90
N TYR A 129 37.76 -9.94 -12.81
CA TYR A 129 38.25 -10.56 -11.58
C TYR A 129 39.61 -10.01 -11.15
N GLN A 130 40.51 -9.81 -12.12
CA GLN A 130 41.85 -9.26 -11.89
C GLN A 130 41.82 -7.78 -11.49
N ALA A 131 40.95 -6.98 -12.11
CA ALA A 131 40.73 -5.58 -11.73
C ALA A 131 40.30 -5.46 -10.26
N GLY A 132 39.58 -6.47 -9.74
CA GLY A 132 39.32 -6.64 -8.32
C GLY A 132 38.44 -5.55 -7.71
N THR A 133 37.70 -4.78 -8.53
CA THR A 133 36.71 -3.76 -8.14
C THR A 133 35.44 -4.38 -7.57
N VAL A 134 35.15 -5.61 -7.97
CA VAL A 134 34.10 -6.48 -7.43
C VAL A 134 34.76 -7.80 -7.02
N ARG A 135 34.39 -8.34 -5.86
CA ARG A 135 34.94 -9.59 -5.33
C ARG A 135 33.85 -10.49 -4.76
N LEU A 136 34.04 -11.78 -4.97
CA LEU A 136 33.22 -12.85 -4.41
C LEU A 136 33.95 -13.47 -3.22
N PHE A 137 33.21 -13.77 -2.15
CA PHE A 137 33.75 -14.32 -0.92
C PHE A 137 32.97 -15.55 -0.49
N GLN A 138 33.62 -16.38 0.34
CA GLN A 138 32.94 -17.38 1.16
C GLN A 138 33.14 -17.02 2.63
N HIS A 139 32.17 -17.35 3.48
CA HIS A 139 32.33 -17.17 4.91
C HIS A 139 31.69 -18.26 5.76
N ILE A 140 32.18 -18.36 7.00
CA ILE A 140 31.58 -19.12 8.08
C ILE A 140 31.34 -18.15 9.23
N LEU A 141 30.08 -18.01 9.64
CA LEU A 141 29.70 -17.21 10.80
C LEU A 141 29.51 -18.12 12.01
N ILE A 142 30.16 -17.78 13.12
CA ILE A 142 29.89 -18.31 14.44
C ILE A 142 29.26 -17.18 15.25
N SER A 143 27.94 -17.23 15.38
CA SER A 143 27.11 -16.14 15.91
C SER A 143 27.32 -15.97 17.42
N ILE A 144 27.32 -14.71 17.84
CA ILE A 144 27.40 -14.32 19.25
C ILE A 144 26.23 -13.38 19.57
N PRO A 145 25.36 -13.74 20.52
CA PRO A 145 24.33 -12.82 21.01
C PRO A 145 24.95 -11.52 21.55
N ALA A 146 24.30 -10.38 21.32
CA ALA A 146 24.83 -9.06 21.71
C ALA A 146 25.15 -8.94 23.21
N ASN A 147 24.48 -9.74 24.03
CA ASN A 147 24.54 -9.81 25.48
C ASN A 147 25.13 -11.15 25.99
N ALA A 148 25.94 -11.82 25.17
CA ALA A 148 26.61 -13.05 25.56
C ALA A 148 27.58 -12.82 26.74
N ALA A 149 27.58 -13.73 27.71
CA ALA A 149 28.54 -13.71 28.80
C ALA A 149 29.97 -13.97 28.27
N PRO A 150 31.03 -13.45 28.95
CA PRO A 150 32.41 -13.57 28.47
C PRO A 150 32.89 -15.01 28.20
N ASN A 151 32.41 -15.98 28.97
CA ASN A 151 32.70 -17.40 28.79
C ASN A 151 32.14 -17.95 27.46
N VAL A 152 30.95 -17.50 27.05
CA VAL A 152 30.31 -17.86 25.76
C VAL A 152 31.12 -17.28 24.61
N GLU A 153 31.56 -16.02 24.71
CA GLU A 153 32.40 -15.41 23.68
C GLU A 153 33.75 -16.13 23.55
N GLN A 154 34.37 -16.53 24.67
CA GLN A 154 35.61 -17.30 24.63
C GLN A 154 35.41 -18.68 24.00
N GLN A 155 34.31 -19.37 24.30
CA GLN A 155 33.96 -20.66 23.69
C GLN A 155 33.76 -20.52 22.17
N LYS A 156 32.98 -19.53 21.74
CA LYS A 156 32.71 -19.24 20.33
C LYS A 156 33.99 -18.86 19.58
N LYS A 157 34.91 -18.13 20.23
CA LYS A 157 36.24 -17.84 19.68
C LYS A 157 37.06 -19.11 19.48
N ARG A 158 37.11 -19.99 20.47
CA ARG A 158 37.82 -21.29 20.37
C ARG A 158 37.24 -22.15 19.26
N GLN A 159 35.92 -22.18 19.12
CA GLN A 159 35.23 -22.87 18.04
C GLN A 159 35.64 -22.30 16.66
N ALA A 160 35.57 -20.98 16.49
CA ALA A 160 35.97 -20.33 15.25
C ALA A 160 37.45 -20.60 14.92
N THR A 161 38.37 -20.52 15.89
CA THR A 161 39.78 -20.86 15.68
C THR A 161 39.97 -22.33 15.27
N GLY A 162 39.18 -23.24 15.85
CA GLY A 162 39.19 -24.66 15.47
C GLY A 162 38.75 -24.89 14.03
N ILE A 163 37.68 -24.22 13.60
CA ILE A 163 37.17 -24.29 12.22
C ILE A 163 38.15 -23.63 11.26
N LEU A 164 38.79 -22.52 11.62
CA LEU A 164 39.81 -21.87 10.80
C LEU A 164 40.95 -22.83 10.47
N ARG A 165 41.42 -23.62 11.45
CA ARG A 165 42.46 -24.64 11.21
C ARG A 165 42.00 -25.73 10.23
N GLN A 166 40.74 -26.17 10.34
CA GLN A 166 40.17 -27.14 9.40
C GLN A 166 40.03 -26.55 7.99
N ALA A 167 39.57 -25.30 7.89
CA ALA A 167 39.43 -24.57 6.64
C ALA A 167 40.77 -24.36 5.93
N ALA A 168 41.84 -24.08 6.67
CA ALA A 168 43.19 -23.98 6.12
C ALA A 168 43.71 -25.32 5.56
N ALA A 169 43.31 -26.44 6.15
CA ALA A 169 43.69 -27.78 5.69
C ALA A 169 42.84 -28.29 4.50
N GLN A 170 41.67 -27.69 4.26
CA GLN A 170 40.70 -28.17 3.27
C GLN A 170 40.09 -27.00 2.47
N PRO A 171 40.82 -26.38 1.53
CA PRO A 171 40.29 -25.29 0.72
C PRO A 171 39.18 -25.76 -0.25
N GLY A 172 38.49 -24.81 -0.87
CA GLY A 172 37.46 -25.08 -1.89
C GLY A 172 36.26 -25.85 -1.33
N VAL A 173 35.98 -27.03 -1.89
CA VAL A 173 34.87 -27.92 -1.46
C VAL A 173 34.93 -28.25 0.03
N GLY A 174 36.13 -28.33 0.62
CA GLY A 174 36.29 -28.50 2.06
C GLY A 174 35.69 -27.35 2.86
N PHE A 175 36.02 -26.11 2.48
CA PHE A 175 35.46 -24.91 3.08
C PHE A 175 33.93 -24.87 2.97
N ALA A 176 33.38 -25.21 1.79
CA ALA A 176 31.94 -25.24 1.58
C ALA A 176 31.23 -26.24 2.52
N ARG A 177 31.81 -27.43 2.72
CA ARG A 177 31.28 -28.42 3.67
C ARG A 177 31.37 -27.94 5.12
N LEU A 178 32.46 -27.27 5.49
CA LEU A 178 32.60 -26.66 6.82
C LEU A 178 31.57 -25.56 7.03
N ALA A 179 31.31 -24.72 6.03
CA ALA A 179 30.27 -23.70 6.08
C ALA A 179 28.88 -24.32 6.26
N GLN A 180 28.52 -25.33 5.46
CA GLN A 180 27.26 -26.06 5.60
C GLN A 180 27.09 -26.70 6.99
N ARG A 181 28.17 -27.23 7.55
CA ARG A 181 28.13 -27.90 8.86
C ARG A 181 28.08 -26.92 10.03
N TYR A 182 28.92 -25.89 10.00
CA TYR A 182 29.22 -25.07 11.18
C TYR A 182 28.77 -23.63 11.11
N SER A 183 28.49 -23.09 9.91
CA SER A 183 28.02 -21.71 9.81
C SER A 183 26.65 -21.57 10.48
N GLU A 184 26.47 -20.46 11.15
CA GLU A 184 25.23 -20.02 11.80
C GLU A 184 24.59 -18.86 11.00
N ASP A 185 25.12 -18.52 9.81
CA ASP A 185 24.50 -17.58 8.88
C ASP A 185 23.38 -18.27 8.07
N PRO A 186 22.10 -17.89 8.27
CA PRO A 186 20.98 -18.52 7.57
C PRO A 186 21.00 -18.26 6.06
N GLY A 187 21.62 -17.15 5.60
CA GLY A 187 21.61 -16.76 4.19
C GLY A 187 22.54 -17.61 3.32
N THR A 188 23.70 -18.00 3.83
CA THR A 188 24.74 -18.66 3.01
C THR A 188 25.12 -20.06 3.46
N LYS A 189 24.72 -20.50 4.66
CA LYS A 189 25.08 -21.83 5.19
C LYS A 189 24.79 -22.95 4.21
N SER A 190 23.55 -23.06 3.72
CA SER A 190 23.14 -24.13 2.79
C SER A 190 23.90 -24.07 1.47
N GLN A 191 24.31 -22.87 1.06
CA GLN A 191 25.08 -22.59 -0.15
C GLN A 191 26.59 -22.65 0.08
N GLY A 192 27.09 -23.33 1.11
CA GLY A 192 28.53 -23.47 1.32
C GLY A 192 29.26 -22.18 1.68
N GLY A 193 28.53 -21.20 2.22
CA GLY A 193 29.08 -19.93 2.67
C GLY A 193 29.33 -18.91 1.56
N TYR A 194 28.98 -19.20 0.30
CA TYR A 194 29.18 -18.25 -0.81
C TYR A 194 28.33 -17.00 -0.64
N LEU A 195 28.98 -15.84 -0.78
CA LEU A 195 28.37 -14.51 -0.85
C LEU A 195 28.46 -14.03 -2.30
N ALA A 196 27.42 -13.38 -2.81
CA ALA A 196 27.45 -12.79 -4.16
C ALA A 196 28.63 -11.84 -4.36
N ALA A 197 29.08 -11.67 -5.60
CA ALA A 197 30.15 -10.73 -5.91
C ALA A 197 29.71 -9.29 -5.59
N VAL A 198 30.53 -8.57 -4.82
CA VAL A 198 30.21 -7.23 -4.32
C VAL A 198 31.35 -6.25 -4.47
N ARG A 199 31.00 -4.96 -4.53
CA ARG A 199 31.93 -3.84 -4.37
C ARG A 199 32.29 -3.64 -2.90
N ARG A 200 33.37 -2.90 -2.65
CA ARG A 200 33.81 -2.58 -1.29
C ARG A 200 32.75 -1.76 -0.53
N GLY A 201 32.67 -1.95 0.79
CA GLY A 201 31.72 -1.23 1.64
C GLY A 201 30.32 -1.85 1.69
N ARG A 202 30.13 -3.05 1.16
CA ARG A 202 28.84 -3.79 1.23
C ARG A 202 28.71 -4.63 2.49
N PHE A 203 29.79 -4.85 3.23
CA PHE A 203 29.80 -5.57 4.51
C PHE A 203 30.11 -4.64 5.68
N VAL A 204 29.87 -5.11 6.91
CA VAL A 204 30.30 -4.39 8.12
C VAL A 204 31.81 -4.15 8.11
N PRO A 205 32.30 -3.02 8.65
CA PRO A 205 33.68 -2.56 8.44
C PRO A 205 34.77 -3.59 8.74
N ALA A 206 34.60 -4.38 9.82
CA ALA A 206 35.55 -5.41 10.22
C ALA A 206 35.63 -6.56 9.20
N PHE A 207 34.48 -7.03 8.71
CA PHE A 207 34.42 -8.06 7.67
C PHE A 207 35.02 -7.53 6.37
N ASP A 208 34.55 -6.35 5.93
CA ASP A 208 34.97 -5.75 4.67
C ASP A 208 36.51 -5.55 4.66
N THR A 209 37.06 -4.94 5.70
CA THR A 209 38.52 -4.72 5.79
C THR A 209 39.33 -6.00 5.65
N ALA A 210 38.94 -7.07 6.37
CA ALA A 210 39.63 -8.34 6.31
C ALA A 210 39.45 -9.05 4.96
N ALA A 211 38.23 -9.07 4.41
CA ALA A 211 37.91 -9.71 3.13
C ALA A 211 38.69 -9.06 1.96
N TRP A 212 38.76 -7.73 1.94
CA TRP A 212 39.42 -6.99 0.86
C TRP A 212 40.96 -7.03 0.91
N GLN A 213 41.55 -7.57 1.98
CA GLN A 213 42.99 -7.86 2.05
C GLN A 213 43.35 -9.24 1.47
N LEU A 214 42.37 -10.12 1.24
CA LEU A 214 42.63 -11.48 0.78
C LEU A 214 43.05 -11.52 -0.70
N ALA A 215 44.14 -12.21 -0.98
CA ALA A 215 44.50 -12.67 -2.32
C ALA A 215 43.55 -13.80 -2.78
N PRO A 216 43.45 -14.08 -4.09
CA PRO A 216 42.74 -15.26 -4.59
C PRO A 216 43.24 -16.55 -3.90
N GLY A 217 42.31 -17.38 -3.42
CA GLY A 217 42.59 -18.55 -2.59
C GLY A 217 42.85 -18.26 -1.10
N GLY A 218 43.01 -17.00 -0.73
CA GLY A 218 43.37 -16.57 0.63
C GLY A 218 42.26 -16.78 1.65
N LEU A 219 42.69 -16.96 2.91
CA LEU A 219 41.86 -17.19 4.09
C LEU A 219 42.20 -16.14 5.16
N SER A 220 41.19 -15.56 5.79
CA SER A 220 41.38 -14.56 6.85
C SER A 220 41.77 -15.22 8.18
N ALA A 221 42.27 -14.40 9.11
CA ALA A 221 42.19 -14.74 10.53
C ALA A 221 40.72 -14.78 11.00
N VAL A 222 40.48 -15.18 12.24
CA VAL A 222 39.15 -15.06 12.86
C VAL A 222 38.82 -13.57 13.04
N VAL A 223 37.76 -13.08 12.38
CA VAL A 223 37.35 -11.68 12.39
C VAL A 223 36.16 -11.49 13.32
N ARG A 224 36.27 -10.59 14.31
CA ARG A 224 35.14 -10.22 15.18
C ARG A 224 34.32 -9.11 14.55
N SER A 225 33.00 -9.27 14.53
CA SER A 225 32.02 -8.25 14.13
C SER A 225 30.84 -8.27 15.10
N PRO A 226 29.90 -7.30 15.07
CA PRO A 226 28.70 -7.33 15.92
C PRO A 226 27.88 -8.63 15.85
N PHE A 227 27.94 -9.36 14.74
CA PHE A 227 27.20 -10.62 14.55
C PHE A 227 27.91 -11.85 15.17
N GLY A 228 29.20 -11.75 15.49
CA GLY A 228 30.00 -12.86 15.98
C GLY A 228 31.36 -12.96 15.30
N TYR A 229 31.90 -14.17 15.21
CA TYR A 229 33.19 -14.47 14.61
C TYR A 229 33.03 -14.98 13.17
N HIS A 230 33.79 -14.41 12.26
CA HIS A 230 33.81 -14.74 10.84
C HIS A 230 35.13 -15.38 10.45
N ILE A 231 35.05 -16.38 9.58
CA ILE A 231 36.18 -16.92 8.84
C ILE A 231 35.88 -16.66 7.37
N ILE A 232 36.73 -15.89 6.69
CA ILE A 232 36.47 -15.36 5.37
C ILE A 232 37.47 -15.96 4.40
N ARG A 233 37.00 -16.41 3.24
CA ARG A 233 37.83 -16.89 2.15
C ARG A 233 37.52 -16.11 0.89
N ARG A 234 38.55 -15.84 0.07
CA ARG A 234 38.37 -15.35 -1.29
C ARG A 234 38.66 -16.50 -2.25
N PRO A 235 37.65 -17.17 -2.83
CA PRO A 235 37.89 -18.24 -3.79
C PRO A 235 38.68 -17.75 -5.01
N PRO A 236 39.61 -18.56 -5.55
CA PRO A 236 40.27 -18.25 -6.82
C PRO A 236 39.27 -18.34 -7.98
N LEU A 237 39.50 -17.60 -9.06
CA LEU A 237 38.57 -17.52 -10.19
C LEU A 237 38.23 -18.89 -10.78
N ALA A 238 39.18 -19.82 -10.84
CA ALA A 238 38.95 -21.18 -11.35
C ALA A 238 37.82 -21.93 -10.60
N GLU A 239 37.58 -21.63 -9.32
CA GLU A 239 36.51 -22.25 -8.53
C GLU A 239 35.14 -21.59 -8.73
N VAL A 240 35.12 -20.31 -9.16
CA VAL A 240 33.91 -19.47 -9.12
C VAL A 240 33.65 -18.74 -10.44
N ARG A 241 34.28 -19.16 -11.53
CA ARG A 241 34.27 -18.46 -12.82
C ARG A 241 32.84 -18.17 -13.29
N ASP A 242 31.98 -19.18 -13.29
CA ASP A 242 30.61 -19.04 -13.77
C ASP A 242 29.74 -18.19 -12.85
N SER A 243 29.79 -18.42 -11.53
CA SER A 243 29.03 -17.61 -10.57
C SER A 243 29.50 -16.16 -10.55
N PHE A 244 30.81 -15.93 -10.64
CA PHE A 244 31.38 -14.59 -10.74
C PHE A 244 30.97 -13.89 -12.04
N ARG A 245 30.97 -14.60 -13.19
CA ARG A 245 30.46 -14.05 -14.45
C ARG A 245 29.01 -13.59 -14.29
N VAL A 246 28.13 -14.46 -13.80
CA VAL A 246 26.71 -14.16 -13.60
C VAL A 246 26.51 -12.97 -12.65
N ASP A 247 27.25 -12.90 -11.55
CA ASP A 247 27.16 -11.79 -10.60
C ASP A 247 27.59 -10.45 -11.23
N ILE A 248 28.65 -10.43 -12.04
CA ILE A 248 29.09 -9.23 -12.74
C ILE A 248 28.09 -8.82 -13.83
N GLU A 249 27.54 -9.78 -14.57
CA GLU A 249 26.48 -9.52 -15.55
C GLU A 249 25.26 -8.88 -14.87
N ASN A 250 24.86 -9.37 -13.70
CA ASN A 250 23.77 -8.80 -12.91
C ASN A 250 24.08 -7.39 -12.36
N ASP A 251 25.31 -7.15 -11.86
CA ASP A 251 25.76 -5.80 -11.44
C ASP A 251 25.73 -4.81 -12.62
N LEU A 252 26.21 -5.26 -13.79
CA LEU A 252 26.21 -4.47 -15.02
C LEU A 252 24.79 -4.17 -15.49
N VAL A 253 23.89 -5.15 -15.46
CA VAL A 253 22.47 -4.93 -15.80
C VAL A 253 21.87 -3.86 -14.90
N THR A 254 22.08 -3.95 -13.59
CA THR A 254 21.55 -2.98 -12.63
C THR A 254 22.07 -1.56 -12.88
N GLN A 255 23.37 -1.43 -13.19
CA GLN A 255 23.99 -0.15 -13.54
C GLN A 255 23.47 0.42 -14.86
N LEU A 256 23.37 -0.42 -15.89
CA LEU A 256 22.83 -0.01 -17.18
C LEU A 256 21.38 0.42 -17.07
N ASP A 257 20.58 -0.24 -16.25
CA ASP A 257 19.17 0.12 -16.05
C ASP A 257 19.04 1.48 -15.35
N SER A 258 19.89 1.75 -14.36
CA SER A 258 19.95 3.06 -13.69
C SER A 258 20.41 4.16 -14.65
N LEU A 259 21.47 3.91 -15.43
CA LEU A 259 21.95 4.84 -16.47
C LEU A 259 20.89 5.06 -17.55
N HIS A 260 20.15 4.02 -17.94
CA HIS A 260 19.06 4.11 -18.91
C HIS A 260 17.94 4.99 -18.38
N LEU A 261 17.52 4.82 -17.13
CA LEU A 261 16.49 5.67 -16.51
C LEU A 261 16.90 7.14 -16.41
N ASP A 262 18.16 7.40 -16.04
CA ASP A 262 18.71 8.76 -15.99
C ASP A 262 18.86 9.37 -17.39
N SER A 263 19.25 8.56 -18.36
CA SER A 263 19.30 8.94 -19.78
C SER A 263 17.89 9.23 -20.31
N LEU A 264 16.91 8.39 -19.99
CA LEU A 264 15.52 8.55 -20.40
C LEU A 264 14.96 9.89 -19.92
N SER A 265 15.17 10.23 -18.64
CA SER A 265 14.77 11.54 -18.10
C SER A 265 15.44 12.70 -18.83
N ARG A 266 16.74 12.62 -19.11
CA ARG A 266 17.48 13.70 -19.79
C ARG A 266 17.10 13.84 -21.26
N LEU A 267 17.11 12.75 -22.01
CA LEU A 267 16.78 12.71 -23.44
C LEU A 267 15.32 13.10 -23.69
N ARG A 268 14.41 12.70 -22.80
CA ARG A 268 13.01 13.10 -22.85
C ARG A 268 12.74 14.43 -22.16
N ARG A 269 13.75 15.17 -21.68
CA ARG A 269 13.55 16.47 -21.00
C ARG A 269 12.42 16.41 -19.97
N LEU A 270 12.47 15.41 -19.08
CA LEU A 270 11.45 15.17 -18.07
C LEU A 270 11.55 16.24 -16.97
N GLU A 271 10.48 17.02 -16.80
CA GLU A 271 10.39 18.07 -15.80
C GLU A 271 9.16 17.83 -14.91
N VAL A 272 9.37 17.83 -13.59
CA VAL A 272 8.28 17.71 -12.62
C VAL A 272 7.81 19.12 -12.27
N GLU A 273 6.51 19.36 -12.39
CA GLU A 273 5.91 20.66 -12.15
C GLU A 273 6.10 21.11 -10.69
N ALA A 274 6.30 22.41 -10.48
CA ALA A 274 6.48 22.95 -9.13
C ALA A 274 5.29 22.66 -8.21
N GLY A 275 4.07 22.68 -8.76
CA GLY A 275 2.81 22.38 -8.06
C GLY A 275 2.49 20.89 -7.89
N ALA A 276 3.32 19.97 -8.41
CA ALA A 276 3.04 18.54 -8.36
C ALA A 276 2.81 17.99 -6.94
N PRO A 277 3.57 18.38 -5.89
CA PRO A 277 3.33 17.90 -4.52
C PRO A 277 1.92 18.19 -4.01
N ALA A 278 1.40 19.39 -4.26
CA ALA A 278 0.06 19.77 -3.84
C ALA A 278 -1.01 18.94 -4.57
N LEU A 279 -0.81 18.68 -5.87
CA LEU A 279 -1.70 17.82 -6.65
C LEU A 279 -1.65 16.35 -6.21
N VAL A 280 -0.48 15.84 -5.79
CA VAL A 280 -0.38 14.47 -5.24
C VAL A 280 -1.20 14.35 -3.96
N ARG A 281 -1.05 15.30 -3.02
CA ARG A 281 -1.84 15.30 -1.76
C ARG A 281 -3.34 15.39 -2.05
N TRP A 282 -3.72 16.30 -2.93
CA TRP A 282 -5.11 16.42 -3.37
C TRP A 282 -5.63 15.11 -3.98
N THR A 283 -4.83 14.42 -4.77
CA THR A 283 -5.19 13.12 -5.39
C THR A 283 -5.43 12.05 -4.33
N MET A 284 -4.62 12.01 -3.28
CA MET A 284 -4.79 11.06 -2.17
C MET A 284 -6.11 11.25 -1.44
N GLU A 285 -6.55 12.49 -1.28
CA GLU A 285 -7.82 12.86 -0.63
C GLU A 285 -9.03 12.66 -1.57
N HIS A 286 -8.83 12.82 -2.88
CA HIS A 286 -9.91 12.89 -3.88
C HIS A 286 -9.76 11.84 -4.99
N LEU A 287 -9.34 10.61 -4.65
CA LEU A 287 -8.97 9.58 -5.63
C LEU A 287 -10.07 9.28 -6.66
N GLY A 288 -11.35 9.36 -6.26
CA GLY A 288 -12.48 9.22 -7.18
C GLY A 288 -12.55 10.31 -8.26
N ALA A 289 -12.42 11.58 -7.88
CA ALA A 289 -12.43 12.72 -8.80
C ALA A 289 -11.12 12.82 -9.62
N ALA A 290 -10.02 12.36 -9.06
CA ALA A 290 -8.71 12.39 -9.71
C ALA A 290 -8.66 11.54 -10.99
N GLY A 291 -9.49 10.50 -11.11
CA GLY A 291 -9.51 9.60 -12.27
C GLY A 291 -9.82 10.27 -13.62
N THR A 292 -10.38 11.48 -13.63
CA THR A 292 -10.66 12.25 -14.86
C THR A 292 -9.90 13.59 -14.92
N ASP A 293 -9.09 13.89 -13.90
CA ASP A 293 -8.41 15.16 -13.78
C ASP A 293 -7.20 15.24 -14.73
N ARG A 294 -7.15 16.32 -15.52
CA ARG A 294 -6.14 16.52 -16.57
C ARG A 294 -5.02 17.47 -16.18
N ARG A 295 -4.97 17.95 -14.93
CA ARG A 295 -3.87 18.81 -14.46
C ARG A 295 -2.54 18.06 -14.56
N THR A 296 -1.50 18.79 -14.94
CA THR A 296 -0.17 18.23 -15.22
C THR A 296 0.64 18.12 -13.94
N LEU A 297 1.30 16.97 -13.76
CA LEU A 297 2.25 16.70 -12.67
C LEU A 297 3.70 16.72 -13.19
N ALA A 298 3.93 16.27 -14.41
CA ALA A 298 5.21 16.35 -15.08
C ALA A 298 5.03 16.47 -16.60
N THR A 299 6.00 17.07 -17.27
CA THR A 299 6.09 17.15 -18.72
C THR A 299 7.31 16.38 -19.22
N TYR A 300 7.26 15.97 -20.48
CA TYR A 300 8.38 15.35 -21.17
C TYR A 300 8.28 15.63 -22.68
N GLN A 301 9.32 15.25 -23.43
CA GLN A 301 9.53 15.55 -24.85
C GLN A 301 9.42 17.04 -25.17
N GLY A 302 9.94 17.91 -24.29
CA GLY A 302 9.86 19.36 -24.46
C GLY A 302 8.44 19.92 -24.37
N GLY A 303 7.57 19.26 -23.58
CA GLY A 303 6.19 19.68 -23.35
C GLY A 303 5.15 18.98 -24.23
N ALA A 304 5.56 18.18 -25.22
CA ALA A 304 4.64 17.43 -26.07
C ALA A 304 3.92 16.29 -25.32
N GLY A 305 4.57 15.72 -24.30
CA GLY A 305 4.02 14.68 -23.43
C GLY A 305 3.82 15.19 -22.00
N ALA A 306 2.83 14.62 -21.31
CA ALA A 306 2.52 14.96 -19.93
C ALA A 306 2.10 13.74 -19.12
N PHE A 307 2.55 13.70 -17.87
CA PHE A 307 2.02 12.82 -16.82
C PHE A 307 1.05 13.65 -15.97
N ARG A 308 -0.19 13.19 -15.83
CA ARG A 308 -1.32 13.96 -15.30
C ARG A 308 -1.91 13.31 -14.06
N VAL A 309 -2.81 14.03 -13.39
CA VAL A 309 -3.46 13.56 -12.16
C VAL A 309 -4.21 12.23 -12.34
N HIS A 310 -4.89 12.01 -13.47
CA HIS A 310 -5.53 10.71 -13.73
C HIS A 310 -4.52 9.56 -13.89
N ASP A 311 -3.34 9.81 -14.46
CA ASP A 311 -2.28 8.81 -14.55
C ASP A 311 -1.79 8.43 -13.15
N LEU A 312 -1.55 9.44 -12.30
CA LEU A 312 -1.21 9.24 -10.90
C LEU A 312 -2.29 8.47 -10.15
N ALA A 313 -3.57 8.82 -10.32
CA ALA A 313 -4.68 8.13 -9.68
C ALA A 313 -4.71 6.64 -10.05
N ARG A 314 -4.49 6.33 -11.35
CA ARG A 314 -4.35 4.95 -11.83
C ARG A 314 -3.20 4.22 -11.15
N TRP A 315 -2.03 4.84 -11.03
CA TRP A 315 -0.87 4.24 -10.37
C TRP A 315 -1.06 4.06 -8.86
N ILE A 316 -1.73 4.99 -8.18
CA ILE A 316 -2.04 4.86 -6.74
C ILE A 316 -2.92 3.63 -6.48
N LEU A 317 -3.87 3.33 -7.37
CA LEU A 317 -4.70 2.12 -7.26
C LEU A 317 -3.91 0.82 -7.45
N ALA A 318 -2.75 0.87 -8.11
CA ALA A 318 -1.91 -0.30 -8.41
C ALA A 318 -0.86 -0.62 -7.33
N ILE A 319 -0.61 0.29 -6.38
CA ILE A 319 0.41 0.10 -5.34
C ILE A 319 -0.20 -0.36 -4.01
N ASP A 320 0.64 -0.88 -3.11
CA ASP A 320 0.22 -1.31 -1.78
C ASP A 320 -0.48 -0.15 -1.01
N PRO A 321 -1.68 -0.37 -0.43
CA PRO A 321 -2.42 0.68 0.25
C PRO A 321 -1.69 1.33 1.43
N LYS A 322 -0.78 0.62 2.13
CA LYS A 322 0.01 1.22 3.21
C LYS A 322 1.07 2.15 2.64
N GLN A 323 1.69 1.79 1.52
CA GLN A 323 2.63 2.67 0.81
C GLN A 323 1.91 3.93 0.30
N ALA A 324 0.72 3.77 -0.29
CA ALA A 324 -0.07 4.89 -0.79
C ALA A 324 -0.40 5.90 0.32
N ARG A 325 -0.81 5.45 1.52
CA ARG A 325 -1.10 6.34 2.66
C ARG A 325 0.08 7.19 3.11
N GLY A 326 1.31 6.66 3.00
CA GLY A 326 2.53 7.40 3.34
C GLY A 326 2.77 8.64 2.46
N LEU A 327 2.17 8.69 1.27
CA LEU A 327 2.34 9.81 0.34
C LEU A 327 1.68 11.10 0.86
N ALA A 328 0.54 11.01 1.54
CA ALA A 328 -0.17 12.19 2.03
C ALA A 328 0.69 13.02 3.00
N SER A 329 1.51 12.36 3.82
CA SER A 329 2.42 12.98 4.78
C SER A 329 3.85 13.19 4.29
N ALA A 330 4.15 12.84 3.03
CA ALA A 330 5.52 12.93 2.51
C ALA A 330 5.95 14.38 2.25
N GLY A 331 7.25 14.65 2.39
CA GLY A 331 7.84 15.95 2.06
C GLY A 331 7.83 16.23 0.55
N ASP A 332 7.87 17.50 0.15
CA ASP A 332 7.73 17.91 -1.26
C ASP A 332 8.79 17.27 -2.18
N ASP A 333 10.03 17.15 -1.72
CA ASP A 333 11.10 16.49 -2.49
C ASP A 333 10.85 14.99 -2.67
N GLN A 334 10.27 14.33 -1.67
CA GLN A 334 9.87 12.92 -1.79
C GLN A 334 8.73 12.78 -2.80
N LEU A 335 7.75 13.69 -2.78
CA LEU A 335 6.64 13.70 -3.73
C LEU A 335 7.10 13.99 -5.16
N LYS A 336 8.01 14.93 -5.36
CA LYS A 336 8.61 15.19 -6.68
C LYS A 336 9.37 13.98 -7.21
N ARG A 337 10.14 13.30 -6.36
CA ARG A 337 10.80 12.04 -6.74
C ARG A 337 9.81 10.95 -7.10
N PHE A 338 8.73 10.82 -6.33
CA PHE A 338 7.67 9.86 -6.60
C PHE A 338 7.01 10.10 -7.97
N VAL A 339 6.62 11.34 -8.27
CA VAL A 339 6.07 11.71 -9.59
C VAL A 339 7.07 11.41 -10.71
N ARG A 340 8.36 11.72 -10.52
CA ARG A 340 9.41 11.40 -11.49
C ARG A 340 9.50 9.90 -11.77
N ILE A 341 9.50 9.07 -10.73
CA ILE A 341 9.57 7.60 -10.85
C ILE A 341 8.37 7.06 -11.63
N LEU A 342 7.15 7.52 -11.33
CA LEU A 342 5.96 7.09 -12.06
C LEU A 342 5.97 7.56 -13.52
N THR A 343 6.44 8.79 -13.77
CA THR A 343 6.60 9.31 -15.13
C THR A 343 7.62 8.49 -15.92
N GLN A 344 8.75 8.13 -15.32
CA GLN A 344 9.74 7.23 -15.93
C GLN A 344 9.16 5.85 -16.23
N ARG A 345 8.35 5.31 -15.32
CA ARG A 345 7.68 4.02 -15.51
C ARG A 345 6.72 4.05 -16.70
N GLU A 346 5.95 5.12 -16.84
CA GLU A 346 5.05 5.33 -17.99
C GLU A 346 5.84 5.39 -19.31
N LEU A 347 6.95 6.14 -19.33
CA LEU A 347 7.82 6.20 -20.50
C LEU A 347 8.43 4.83 -20.86
N GLN A 348 8.74 4.00 -19.88
CA GLN A 348 9.21 2.62 -20.13
C GLN A 348 8.11 1.74 -20.71
N LEU A 349 6.86 1.88 -20.27
CA LEU A 349 5.73 1.17 -20.87
C LEU A 349 5.53 1.62 -22.33
N GLN A 350 5.64 2.91 -22.62
CA GLN A 350 5.62 3.42 -24.00
C GLN A 350 6.77 2.87 -24.85
N GLN A 351 7.97 2.69 -24.27
CA GLN A 351 9.09 2.02 -24.94
C GLN A 351 8.80 0.55 -25.23
N ALA A 352 8.21 -0.18 -24.27
CA ALA A 352 7.79 -1.57 -24.47
C ALA A 352 6.75 -1.69 -25.59
N ASP A 353 5.77 -0.78 -25.63
CA ASP A 353 4.77 -0.70 -26.69
C ASP A 353 5.39 -0.42 -28.05
N SER A 354 6.28 0.57 -28.12
CA SER A 354 7.01 0.93 -29.35
C SER A 354 7.91 -0.20 -29.84
N ALA A 355 8.43 -1.03 -28.94
CA ALA A 355 9.22 -2.21 -29.25
C ALA A 355 8.37 -3.44 -29.62
N GLY A 356 7.03 -3.32 -29.64
CA GLY A 356 6.13 -4.43 -29.96
C GLY A 356 6.18 -5.56 -28.93
N VAL A 357 6.40 -5.24 -27.65
CA VAL A 357 6.31 -6.24 -26.57
C VAL A 357 4.86 -6.60 -26.34
N GLN A 358 4.54 -7.89 -26.41
CA GLN A 358 3.20 -8.43 -26.25
C GLN A 358 3.12 -9.32 -25.01
N LEU A 359 1.90 -9.44 -24.46
CA LEU A 359 1.60 -10.46 -23.48
C LEU A 359 1.61 -11.84 -24.16
N THR A 360 2.16 -12.84 -23.48
CA THR A 360 2.12 -14.24 -23.92
C THR A 360 0.75 -14.84 -23.63
N SER A 361 0.48 -16.02 -24.19
CA SER A 361 -0.75 -16.77 -23.89
C SER A 361 -0.86 -17.17 -22.41
N GLU A 362 0.28 -17.37 -21.73
CA GLU A 362 0.31 -17.69 -20.30
C GLU A 362 -0.02 -16.45 -19.46
N ASP A 363 0.56 -15.30 -19.80
CA ASP A 363 0.23 -14.02 -19.15
C ASP A 363 -1.27 -13.73 -19.24
N TRP A 364 -1.83 -13.93 -20.44
CA TRP A 364 -3.26 -13.75 -20.66
C TRP A 364 -4.11 -14.69 -19.82
N ARG A 365 -3.71 -15.96 -19.74
CA ARG A 365 -4.39 -16.95 -18.90
C ARG A 365 -4.39 -16.53 -17.44
N GLN A 366 -3.25 -16.09 -16.91
CA GLN A 366 -3.15 -15.65 -15.52
C GLN A 366 -4.05 -14.44 -15.25
N ILE A 367 -3.99 -13.40 -16.09
CA ILE A 367 -4.84 -12.21 -15.94
C ILE A 367 -6.32 -12.59 -15.98
N LYS A 368 -6.71 -13.48 -16.90
CA LYS A 368 -8.10 -13.93 -17.02
C LYS A 368 -8.55 -14.73 -15.80
N VAL A 369 -7.73 -15.64 -15.28
CA VAL A 369 -8.05 -16.42 -14.08
C VAL A 369 -8.29 -15.51 -12.87
N ASP A 370 -7.45 -14.50 -12.68
CA ASP A 370 -7.60 -13.54 -11.58
C ASP A 370 -8.89 -12.73 -11.70
N HIS A 371 -9.22 -12.28 -12.92
CA HIS A 371 -10.45 -11.56 -13.23
C HIS A 371 -11.70 -12.43 -13.00
N ASP A 372 -11.74 -13.63 -13.58
CA ASP A 372 -12.86 -14.56 -13.49
C ASP A 372 -13.12 -14.98 -12.04
N SER A 373 -12.05 -15.18 -11.26
CA SER A 373 -12.12 -15.47 -9.83
C SER A 373 -12.73 -14.31 -9.05
N GLY A 374 -12.29 -13.08 -9.31
CA GLY A 374 -12.85 -11.88 -8.69
C GLY A 374 -14.35 -11.69 -8.98
N LEU A 375 -14.76 -11.87 -10.25
CA LEU A 375 -16.17 -11.81 -10.65
C LEU A 375 -17.01 -12.89 -9.98
N THR A 376 -16.51 -14.12 -9.92
CA THR A 376 -17.21 -15.25 -9.29
C THR A 376 -17.43 -15.01 -7.80
N ILE A 377 -16.41 -14.54 -7.08
CA ILE A 377 -16.51 -14.20 -5.66
C ILE A 377 -17.55 -13.11 -5.42
N LEU A 378 -17.52 -12.02 -6.20
CA LEU A 378 -18.50 -10.93 -6.09
C LEU A 378 -19.92 -11.39 -6.36
N ARG A 379 -20.13 -12.13 -7.46
CA ARG A 379 -21.45 -12.68 -7.83
C ARG A 379 -22.01 -13.55 -6.71
N ASN A 380 -21.18 -14.39 -6.10
CA ASN A 380 -21.58 -15.27 -5.01
C ASN A 380 -21.93 -14.49 -3.73
N PHE A 381 -21.11 -13.51 -3.33
CA PHE A 381 -21.39 -12.70 -2.14
C PHE A 381 -22.65 -11.85 -2.29
N LEU A 382 -22.90 -11.32 -3.48
CA LEU A 382 -24.10 -10.53 -3.77
C LEU A 382 -25.31 -11.42 -4.09
N GLY A 383 -25.11 -12.73 -4.32
CA GLY A 383 -26.17 -13.62 -4.81
C GLY A 383 -26.70 -13.24 -6.20
N LEU A 384 -25.86 -12.62 -7.04
CA LEU A 384 -26.23 -12.17 -8.38
C LEU A 384 -25.79 -13.20 -9.43
N SER A 385 -26.74 -14.00 -9.92
CA SER A 385 -26.50 -14.97 -10.98
C SER A 385 -27.17 -14.56 -12.30
N ALA A 386 -26.68 -15.10 -13.41
CA ALA A 386 -27.36 -14.92 -14.71
C ALA A 386 -28.79 -15.48 -14.67
N GLN A 387 -29.01 -16.56 -13.91
CA GLN A 387 -30.32 -17.18 -13.74
C GLN A 387 -31.28 -16.26 -12.97
N LEU A 388 -30.82 -15.61 -11.90
CA LEU A 388 -31.60 -14.62 -11.16
C LEU A 388 -32.19 -13.57 -12.08
N PHE A 389 -31.39 -13.02 -13.00
CA PHE A 389 -31.85 -11.98 -13.93
C PHE A 389 -32.73 -12.50 -15.07
N LYS A 390 -32.58 -13.77 -15.47
CA LYS A 390 -33.47 -14.41 -16.45
C LYS A 390 -34.86 -14.68 -15.86
N ASP A 391 -34.90 -15.10 -14.60
CA ASP A 391 -36.15 -15.43 -13.89
C ASP A 391 -36.87 -14.18 -13.37
N SER A 392 -36.17 -13.04 -13.35
CA SER A 392 -36.66 -11.79 -12.79
C SER A 392 -37.15 -10.79 -13.84
N ALA A 393 -38.02 -9.91 -13.37
CA ALA A 393 -38.77 -8.86 -14.05
C ALA A 393 -38.40 -8.50 -15.51
N ALA A 394 -39.44 -8.38 -16.35
CA ALA A 394 -39.36 -8.12 -17.78
C ALA A 394 -38.62 -6.83 -18.19
N THR A 395 -38.37 -5.89 -17.26
CA THR A 395 -37.76 -4.58 -17.57
C THR A 395 -36.39 -4.42 -16.92
N GLU A 396 -35.50 -3.67 -17.58
CA GLU A 396 -34.17 -3.31 -17.04
C GLU A 396 -34.28 -2.63 -15.68
N LYS A 397 -35.24 -1.71 -15.51
CA LYS A 397 -35.47 -1.00 -14.25
C LYS A 397 -35.74 -1.96 -13.09
N ALA A 398 -36.53 -3.00 -13.31
CA ALA A 398 -36.87 -3.95 -12.27
C ALA A 398 -35.72 -4.93 -11.98
N ARG A 399 -34.93 -5.34 -13.00
CA ARG A 399 -33.67 -6.07 -12.78
C ARG A 399 -32.67 -5.24 -11.98
N MET A 400 -32.57 -3.95 -12.25
CA MET A 400 -31.73 -3.02 -11.49
C MET A 400 -32.17 -2.90 -10.03
N GLN A 401 -33.48 -2.77 -9.79
CA GLN A 401 -34.03 -2.74 -8.42
C GLN A 401 -33.71 -4.02 -7.64
N LEU A 402 -33.85 -5.19 -8.29
CA LEU A 402 -33.46 -6.46 -7.69
C LEU A 402 -31.95 -6.54 -7.43
N ALA A 403 -31.12 -6.14 -8.38
CA ALA A 403 -29.68 -6.14 -8.19
C ALA A 403 -29.27 -5.26 -7.00
N MET A 404 -29.91 -4.10 -6.84
CA MET A 404 -29.67 -3.19 -5.73
C MET A 404 -30.25 -3.68 -4.39
N SER A 405 -31.32 -4.47 -4.37
CA SER A 405 -31.78 -5.07 -3.11
C SER A 405 -30.76 -6.09 -2.59
N HIS A 406 -30.16 -6.87 -3.49
CA HIS A 406 -29.07 -7.79 -3.18
C HIS A 406 -27.80 -7.07 -2.68
N VAL A 407 -27.39 -5.98 -3.34
CA VAL A 407 -26.27 -5.13 -2.88
C VAL A 407 -26.55 -4.59 -1.47
N ASN A 408 -27.74 -4.03 -1.24
CA ASN A 408 -28.09 -3.48 0.06
C ASN A 408 -28.09 -4.55 1.16
N ALA A 409 -28.69 -5.71 0.90
CA ALA A 409 -28.68 -6.83 1.84
C ALA A 409 -27.25 -7.27 2.16
N TYR A 410 -26.40 -7.44 1.15
CA TYR A 410 -24.99 -7.79 1.36
C TYR A 410 -24.25 -6.76 2.22
N LEU A 411 -24.40 -5.46 1.92
CA LEU A 411 -23.75 -4.40 2.71
C LEU A 411 -24.29 -4.35 4.16
N ASP A 412 -25.57 -4.64 4.38
CA ASP A 412 -26.12 -4.80 5.72
C ASP A 412 -25.51 -6.02 6.44
N HIS A 413 -25.37 -7.15 5.73
CA HIS A 413 -24.70 -8.33 6.28
C HIS A 413 -23.24 -8.05 6.65
N VAL A 414 -22.53 -7.23 5.88
CA VAL A 414 -21.14 -6.84 6.17
C VAL A 414 -21.06 -5.86 7.33
N PHE A 415 -21.73 -4.72 7.23
CA PHE A 415 -21.48 -3.57 8.11
C PHE A 415 -22.42 -3.50 9.32
N LEU A 416 -23.66 -3.98 9.19
CA LEU A 416 -24.65 -3.87 10.26
C LEU A 416 -24.75 -5.16 11.08
N ASN A 417 -24.83 -6.30 10.39
CA ASN A 417 -25.06 -7.60 11.02
C ASN A 417 -23.78 -8.39 11.28
N ARG A 418 -22.67 -8.03 10.63
CA ARG A 418 -21.36 -8.73 10.71
C ARG A 418 -21.45 -10.24 10.46
N SER A 419 -22.33 -10.60 9.53
CA SER A 419 -22.60 -11.99 9.12
C SER A 419 -21.98 -12.34 7.76
N ALA A 420 -21.35 -11.37 7.09
CA ALA A 420 -20.63 -11.57 5.84
C ALA A 420 -19.25 -10.91 5.87
N ARG A 421 -18.30 -11.51 5.13
CA ARG A 421 -16.98 -10.93 4.91
C ARG A 421 -17.06 -9.82 3.86
N PHE A 422 -16.39 -8.70 4.12
CA PHE A 422 -16.22 -7.63 3.14
C PHE A 422 -15.29 -8.06 2.00
N PHE A 423 -15.74 -7.87 0.75
CA PHE A 423 -14.95 -8.13 -0.45
C PHE A 423 -15.20 -7.03 -1.50
N PRO A 424 -14.37 -5.97 -1.58
CA PRO A 424 -14.66 -4.82 -2.45
C PRO A 424 -14.68 -5.21 -3.93
N VAL A 425 -15.42 -4.47 -4.75
CA VAL A 425 -15.25 -4.53 -6.21
C VAL A 425 -13.79 -4.17 -6.54
N PRO A 426 -13.03 -5.00 -7.28
CA PRO A 426 -11.65 -4.71 -7.62
C PRO A 426 -11.51 -3.31 -8.22
N PRO A 427 -10.58 -2.46 -7.74
CA PRO A 427 -10.61 -1.04 -8.10
C PRO A 427 -10.51 -0.76 -9.60
N PHE A 428 -9.70 -1.52 -10.32
CA PHE A 428 -9.58 -1.38 -11.78
C PHE A 428 -10.81 -1.87 -12.53
N LEU A 429 -11.49 -2.90 -12.03
CA LEU A 429 -12.79 -3.29 -12.55
C LEU A 429 -13.80 -2.16 -12.31
N ALA A 430 -13.90 -1.68 -11.07
CA ALA A 430 -14.80 -0.60 -10.70
C ALA A 430 -14.59 0.63 -11.59
N THR A 431 -13.36 1.17 -11.68
CA THR A 431 -13.07 2.36 -12.48
C THR A 431 -13.35 2.16 -13.97
N THR A 432 -13.15 0.95 -14.51
CA THR A 432 -13.47 0.63 -15.90
C THR A 432 -14.98 0.56 -16.15
N LEU A 433 -15.77 0.15 -15.16
CA LEU A 433 -17.22 0.06 -15.27
C LEU A 433 -17.93 1.41 -15.00
N ARG A 434 -17.28 2.38 -14.33
CA ARG A 434 -17.88 3.68 -14.01
C ARG A 434 -18.28 4.43 -15.29
N GLY A 435 -19.54 4.86 -15.35
CA GLY A 435 -20.07 5.70 -16.40
C GLY A 435 -19.98 7.20 -16.09
N ALA A 436 -20.46 8.03 -17.01
CA ALA A 436 -20.49 9.49 -16.86
C ALA A 436 -21.40 9.98 -15.71
N ASP A 437 -22.33 9.13 -15.26
CA ASP A 437 -23.24 9.42 -14.16
C ASP A 437 -22.64 9.16 -12.77
N TRP A 438 -21.44 8.57 -12.71
CA TRP A 438 -20.74 8.32 -11.45
C TRP A 438 -20.28 9.64 -10.83
N SER A 439 -20.74 9.93 -9.61
CA SER A 439 -20.38 11.16 -8.90
C SER A 439 -20.57 11.03 -7.39
N ILE A 440 -19.76 11.78 -6.63
CA ILE A 440 -19.88 11.93 -5.18
C ILE A 440 -20.35 13.36 -4.87
N ASN A 441 -21.36 13.49 -4.02
CA ASN A 441 -21.80 14.78 -3.49
C ASN A 441 -21.12 15.04 -2.15
N GLU A 442 -20.01 15.79 -2.15
CA GLU A 442 -19.22 16.13 -0.95
C GLU A 442 -20.10 16.72 0.18
N ALA A 443 -21.03 17.61 -0.16
CA ALA A 443 -21.95 18.21 0.81
C ALA A 443 -22.93 17.16 1.38
N GLY A 444 -23.38 16.23 0.55
CA GLY A 444 -24.19 15.09 0.97
C GLY A 444 -23.45 14.16 1.93
N VAL A 445 -22.19 13.85 1.61
CA VAL A 445 -21.31 13.04 2.48
C VAL A 445 -21.10 13.74 3.83
N ALA A 446 -20.86 15.06 3.85
CA ALA A 446 -20.73 15.82 5.09
C ALA A 446 -22.01 15.80 5.94
N ARG A 447 -23.20 15.93 5.32
CA ARG A 447 -24.48 15.78 6.04
C ARG A 447 -24.66 14.37 6.60
N ALA A 448 -24.25 13.35 5.86
CA ALA A 448 -24.30 11.97 6.31
C ALA A 448 -23.38 11.74 7.51
N LEU A 449 -22.20 12.37 7.55
CA LEU A 449 -21.28 12.33 8.69
C LEU A 449 -21.93 12.85 9.96
N THR A 450 -22.53 14.04 9.91
CA THR A 450 -23.23 14.63 11.06
C THR A 450 -24.34 13.71 11.56
N ARG A 451 -25.12 13.11 10.64
CA ARG A 451 -26.20 12.19 11.02
C ARG A 451 -25.67 10.87 11.58
N ALA A 452 -24.58 10.33 11.03
CA ALA A 452 -23.92 9.12 11.54
C ALA A 452 -23.39 9.31 12.97
N GLN A 453 -22.79 10.47 13.25
CA GLN A 453 -22.36 10.85 14.61
C GLN A 453 -23.54 10.88 15.58
N ALA A 454 -24.68 11.47 15.17
CA ALA A 454 -25.89 11.49 15.99
C ALA A 454 -26.50 10.08 16.22
N ILE A 455 -26.34 9.15 15.27
CA ILE A 455 -26.76 7.74 15.45
C ILE A 455 -25.88 7.09 16.53
N ARG A 456 -24.55 7.25 16.46
CA ARG A 456 -23.62 6.62 17.41
C ARG A 456 -23.77 7.18 18.82
N ILE A 457 -23.91 8.51 18.98
CA ILE A 457 -24.16 9.15 20.27
C ILE A 457 -25.44 8.60 20.93
N ARG A 458 -26.53 8.42 20.17
CA ARG A 458 -27.78 7.87 20.72
C ARG A 458 -27.64 6.42 21.15
N ALA A 459 -26.93 5.61 20.38
CA ALA A 459 -26.66 4.21 20.72
C ALA A 459 -25.81 4.09 22.00
N ASP A 460 -24.82 4.97 22.17
CA ASP A 460 -23.97 5.00 23.36
C ASP A 460 -24.72 5.53 24.60
N SER A 461 -25.56 6.56 24.41
CA SER A 461 -26.41 7.10 25.50
C SER A 461 -27.44 6.10 26.00
N GLY A 462 -27.91 5.19 25.13
CA GLY A 462 -28.82 4.10 25.49
C GLY A 462 -28.13 2.89 26.16
N ARG A 463 -26.80 2.85 26.19
CA ARG A 463 -26.00 1.79 26.86
C ARG A 463 -25.55 2.17 28.27
N VAL A 464 -25.63 3.43 28.65
CA VAL A 464 -25.37 3.88 30.02
C VAL A 464 -26.61 3.57 30.86
N GLU A 465 -26.57 2.46 31.61
CA GLU A 465 -27.52 2.24 32.72
C GLU A 465 -27.49 3.46 33.67
N PRO A 466 -28.64 3.89 34.23
CA PRO A 466 -28.62 4.89 35.29
C PRO A 466 -27.81 4.33 36.45
N GLY A 467 -26.59 4.85 36.63
CA GLY A 467 -25.74 4.47 37.74
C GLY A 467 -26.55 4.55 39.03
N LYS A 468 -26.49 3.47 39.83
CA LYS A 468 -27.04 3.43 41.19
C LYS A 468 -26.77 4.77 41.86
N GLY A 469 -27.83 5.52 42.13
CA GLY A 469 -27.74 6.85 42.71
C GLY A 469 -26.78 6.85 43.89
N LEU A 470 -25.93 7.88 43.96
CA LEU A 470 -25.14 8.16 45.15
C LEU A 470 -26.12 8.19 46.34
N ARG A 471 -26.05 7.18 47.21
CA ARG A 471 -26.70 7.23 48.52
C ARG A 471 -26.09 8.41 49.25
N LEU A 472 -26.89 9.45 49.50
CA LEU A 472 -26.58 10.48 50.48
C LEU A 472 -26.26 9.78 51.81
N ALA A 473 -25.11 10.11 52.39
CA ALA A 473 -24.73 9.61 53.71
C ALA A 473 -25.83 9.98 54.72
N PRO A 474 -26.24 9.06 55.63
CA PRO A 474 -27.14 9.42 56.71
C PRO A 474 -26.53 10.53 57.55
N GLY A 475 -27.26 11.63 57.74
CA GLY A 475 -26.88 12.69 58.67
C GLY A 475 -26.75 12.15 60.10
N PRO A 476 -25.93 12.80 60.95
CA PRO A 476 -25.71 12.34 62.32
C PRO A 476 -27.01 12.35 63.14
N ALA A 477 -27.14 11.39 64.04
CA ALA A 477 -28.30 11.21 64.90
C ALA A 477 -28.53 12.41 65.84
N PRO A 478 -29.79 12.80 66.14
CA PRO A 478 -30.09 13.88 67.08
C PRO A 478 -29.64 13.53 68.50
N VAL A 479 -29.05 14.50 69.20
CA VAL A 479 -28.63 14.40 70.61
C VAL A 479 -29.85 14.51 71.54
N PRO A 480 -30.15 13.54 72.42
CA PRO A 480 -31.24 13.66 73.39
C PRO A 480 -30.83 14.56 74.58
N GLY A 481 -31.70 15.51 74.94
CA GLY A 481 -31.55 16.36 76.14
C GLY A 481 -31.89 15.63 77.45
N PRO A 482 -31.47 16.17 78.62
CA PRO A 482 -31.53 15.47 79.90
C PRO A 482 -32.84 15.67 80.66
N GLY A 483 -33.32 14.60 81.31
CA GLY A 483 -34.27 14.63 82.44
C GLY A 483 -35.51 13.73 82.28
N ASP A 484 -35.51 12.51 82.84
CA ASP A 484 -35.96 12.23 84.22
C ASP A 484 -36.26 10.74 84.48
N SER A 485 -35.84 10.27 85.68
CA SER A 485 -36.32 9.12 86.49
C SER A 485 -36.26 7.69 85.89
N VAL A 486 -35.37 6.78 86.33
CA VAL A 486 -35.28 6.00 87.59
C VAL A 486 -36.35 4.91 87.76
N ALA A 487 -35.88 3.65 87.79
CA ALA A 487 -36.33 2.44 88.51
C ALA A 487 -36.23 1.22 87.54
N GLY A 488 -35.52 0.12 87.78
CA GLY A 488 -35.02 -0.48 88.99
C GLY A 488 -35.43 -1.95 88.99
N LYS A 489 -34.48 -2.89 88.77
CA LYS A 489 -34.34 -4.18 89.47
C LYS A 489 -33.33 -5.13 88.78
N PRO A 490 -32.43 -5.77 89.55
CA PRO A 490 -31.54 -6.81 89.08
C PRO A 490 -32.01 -8.22 89.50
N ARG A 491 -31.50 -9.25 88.81
CA ARG A 491 -31.30 -10.67 89.20
C ARG A 491 -31.01 -11.43 87.88
N ARG A 492 -30.05 -12.33 87.75
CA ARG A 492 -29.15 -13.01 88.67
C ARG A 492 -28.00 -13.58 87.86
#